data_AF-A0AA47MS96-F1
#
_entry.id   AF-A0AA47MS96-F1
#
_cell.length_a   1.000
_cell.length_b   1.000
_cell.length_c   1.000
_cell.angle_alpha   90.00
_cell.angle_beta   90.00
_cell.angle_gamma   90.00
#
_symmetry.space_group_name_H-M   'P 1'
#
loop_
_entity.id
_entity.type
_entity.pdbx_description
1 polymer ?
#
loop_
_entity_poly.entity_id
_entity_poly.type
_entity_poly.pdbx_seq_one_letter_code
_entity_poly.pdbx_strand_id
1 'polypeptide(L)'
;MVVKTVGWSSTSFRQLPLRLSSPTLLTPEMGKDLEKVVQKLSAPHTPIASWNVRTLLDLAGTPDRPHRRTALVALELARYNIDIAALSETRLHGEDSLSEVGAGYTFFWKGVPEGTCRNHGVGFAVKSKLLQHIPESPIGINERLMTWRIPLAKERFATLISAYAPTLDAKHNIKEDFYRALDAIIQKPPATDRLILMGDLNARVGTEHLHGVGKMNHNGLRRLSLCAEHQLVITNTIFQMKSRLKTTWQHPRSKHWHLLDYVIVRQKDRKDVLTTRVMRGAECWTDHLMVRSKLLISIQPRGPRTAPNKILNRTALNSPTTKDNLRRLLAENLYKIPEESADWPALRQAIHSAALEALGQSRKRHQDWFDCNSAEIQSLLKTKHEAHQALLSCPGSPTLKTTFTAARTATQRALRNMEDTWVFENRNLKVSTKVAVYNAVCLSTLLYGAESWTSYRQHITNLEACHIRCLQKILSLSWEDRIPHTDLSNTGSICMEAAMAKKHLRWIGHTIRMPEHRLPRQVLYSQLMGAKRSAGGQKRRFKDYTRDLLKRANIPLTQLENLALNRSAWQFLKYTKPTKTDVPRGASRDTSGQLVPPWHLVSLAPSVDECVAQGSDSTPMRSGTSGNVVDPR
;
A
#
# COMPACT_ATOMS: atom_id res chain seq x y z
N MET A 1 -38.85 -23.64 -18.56
CA MET A 1 -38.59 -24.83 -17.71
C MET A 1 -38.89 -24.45 -16.28
N VAL A 2 -39.87 -25.13 -15.68
CA VAL A 2 -40.61 -24.70 -14.49
C VAL A 2 -39.74 -24.74 -13.23
N VAL A 3 -39.49 -23.59 -12.62
CA VAL A 3 -38.85 -23.50 -11.28
C VAL A 3 -39.93 -23.81 -10.24
N LYS A 4 -39.92 -25.03 -9.72
CA LYS A 4 -40.75 -25.41 -8.57
C LYS A 4 -40.28 -24.65 -7.33
N THR A 5 -41.17 -23.83 -6.81
CA THR A 5 -41.17 -23.25 -5.48
C THR A 5 -41.14 -24.35 -4.41
N VAL A 6 -40.02 -24.49 -3.70
CA VAL A 6 -39.97 -25.27 -2.46
C VAL A 6 -40.33 -24.32 -1.32
N GLY A 7 -41.52 -24.54 -0.75
CA GLY A 7 -42.05 -23.79 0.37
C GLY A 7 -41.14 -23.89 1.60
N TRP A 8 -40.78 -22.73 2.16
CA TRP A 8 -40.19 -22.64 3.49
C TRP A 8 -41.32 -22.74 4.49
N SER A 9 -41.49 -23.89 5.14
CA SER A 9 -42.43 -24.04 6.25
C SER A 9 -42.00 -23.16 7.41
N SER A 10 -42.80 -22.15 7.70
CA SER A 10 -42.71 -21.32 8.89
C SER A 10 -43.15 -22.12 10.12
N THR A 11 -42.22 -22.75 10.81
CA THR A 11 -42.51 -23.28 12.14
C THR A 11 -41.27 -23.20 13.03
N SER A 12 -41.51 -22.74 14.26
CA SER A 12 -40.58 -22.51 15.37
C SER A 12 -39.58 -21.34 15.26
N PHE A 13 -40.10 -20.12 15.08
CA PHE A 13 -39.54 -18.94 15.76
C PHE A 13 -40.68 -18.23 16.48
N ARG A 14 -40.83 -18.46 17.78
CA ARG A 14 -41.61 -17.54 18.62
C ARG A 14 -40.80 -16.25 18.75
N GLN A 15 -41.38 -15.17 18.27
CA GLN A 15 -40.90 -13.80 18.44
C GLN A 15 -40.91 -13.41 19.92
N LEU A 16 -39.95 -12.58 20.34
CA LEU A 16 -40.11 -11.66 21.46
C LEU A 16 -39.91 -10.23 20.93
N PRO A 17 -40.89 -9.32 21.10
CA PRO A 17 -40.80 -7.94 20.63
C PRO A 17 -39.97 -7.09 21.61
N LEU A 18 -38.84 -6.57 21.17
CA LEU A 18 -38.08 -5.54 21.91
C LEU A 18 -38.66 -4.15 21.61
N ARG A 19 -39.74 -3.81 22.32
CA ARG A 19 -40.05 -2.43 22.75
C ARG A 19 -40.31 -2.47 24.25
N LEU A 20 -39.28 -2.19 25.04
CA LEU A 20 -39.43 -1.97 26.47
C LEU A 20 -39.89 -0.53 26.71
N SER A 21 -41.19 -0.35 26.77
CA SER A 21 -41.83 0.68 27.58
C SER A 21 -42.68 -0.08 28.60
N SER A 22 -42.26 -0.03 29.87
CA SER A 22 -42.81 -0.72 31.07
C SER A 22 -42.17 -2.10 31.40
N PRO A 23 -41.90 -2.38 32.70
CA PRO A 23 -41.21 -3.59 33.12
C PRO A 23 -42.19 -4.78 33.16
N THR A 24 -42.14 -5.64 32.16
CA THR A 24 -42.82 -6.94 32.21
C THR A 24 -41.91 -7.93 32.94
N LEU A 25 -42.42 -8.52 34.03
CA LEU A 25 -41.73 -9.54 34.82
C LEU A 25 -41.29 -10.72 33.92
N LEU A 26 -39.98 -10.97 33.88
CA LEU A 26 -39.37 -12.08 33.15
C LEU A 26 -39.84 -13.42 33.73
N THR A 27 -40.36 -14.31 32.89
CA THR A 27 -40.69 -15.69 33.31
C THR A 27 -39.41 -16.51 33.53
N PRO A 28 -39.42 -17.55 34.39
CA PRO A 28 -38.24 -18.37 34.68
C PRO A 28 -37.64 -19.08 33.46
N GLU A 29 -38.47 -19.44 32.47
CA GLU A 29 -38.00 -20.04 31.20
C GLU A 29 -37.26 -19.03 30.32
N MET A 30 -37.76 -17.78 30.24
CA MET A 30 -37.06 -16.70 29.54
C MET A 30 -35.72 -16.37 30.21
N GLY A 31 -35.64 -16.48 31.55
CA GLY A 31 -34.39 -16.32 32.31
C GLY A 31 -33.32 -17.35 31.91
N LYS A 32 -33.68 -18.65 31.84
CA LYS A 32 -32.75 -19.72 31.42
C LYS A 32 -32.29 -19.58 29.98
N ASP A 33 -33.16 -19.13 29.07
CA ASP A 33 -32.79 -18.90 27.67
C ASP A 33 -31.92 -17.66 27.49
N LEU A 34 -32.15 -16.59 28.26
CA LEU A 34 -31.28 -15.42 28.34
C LEU A 34 -29.90 -15.79 28.89
N GLU A 35 -29.82 -16.60 29.95
CA GLU A 35 -28.56 -17.10 30.49
C GLU A 35 -27.77 -17.91 29.46
N LYS A 36 -28.42 -18.83 28.73
CA LYS A 36 -27.78 -19.58 27.64
C LYS A 36 -27.24 -18.68 26.54
N VAL A 37 -28.00 -17.64 26.16
CA VAL A 37 -27.57 -16.66 25.14
C VAL A 37 -26.39 -15.84 25.65
N VAL A 38 -26.43 -15.36 26.89
CA VAL A 38 -25.34 -14.60 27.52
C VAL A 38 -24.09 -15.48 27.62
N GLN A 39 -24.22 -16.73 28.07
CA GLN A 39 -23.11 -17.69 28.16
C GLN A 39 -22.49 -17.96 26.78
N LYS A 40 -23.31 -18.12 25.73
CA LYS A 40 -22.83 -18.30 24.35
C LYS A 40 -22.11 -17.06 23.82
N LEU A 41 -22.56 -15.86 24.14
CA LEU A 41 -21.93 -14.61 23.73
C LEU A 41 -20.63 -14.32 24.49
N SER A 42 -20.51 -14.83 25.73
CA SER A 42 -19.34 -14.74 26.59
C SER A 42 -18.26 -15.79 26.28
N ALA A 43 -18.59 -16.82 25.48
CA ALA A 43 -17.65 -17.86 25.11
C ALA A 43 -16.44 -17.31 24.30
N PRO A 44 -15.27 -17.97 24.37
CA PRO A 44 -14.11 -17.63 23.55
C PRO A 44 -14.49 -17.60 22.07
N HIS A 45 -14.18 -16.50 21.40
CA HIS A 45 -14.50 -16.29 20.00
C HIS A 45 -13.34 -15.64 19.28
N THR A 46 -13.18 -15.99 18.01
CA THR A 46 -12.20 -15.39 17.10
C THR A 46 -12.89 -14.29 16.30
N PRO A 47 -12.64 -13.00 16.59
CA PRO A 47 -13.04 -11.89 15.72
C PRO A 47 -12.24 -11.91 14.41
N ILE A 48 -12.94 -12.12 13.31
CA ILE A 48 -12.39 -11.97 11.96
C ILE A 48 -12.96 -10.71 11.28
N ALA A 49 -12.28 -10.21 10.27
CA ALA A 49 -12.76 -9.06 9.51
C ALA A 49 -12.57 -9.18 8.00
N SER A 50 -13.38 -8.43 7.26
CA SER A 50 -13.18 -8.12 5.85
C SER A 50 -13.05 -6.60 5.70
N TRP A 51 -12.00 -6.14 5.03
CA TRP A 51 -11.76 -4.72 4.83
C TRP A 51 -11.11 -4.40 3.48
N ASN A 52 -11.86 -3.75 2.60
CA ASN A 52 -11.26 -3.08 1.45
C ASN A 52 -10.53 -1.80 1.93
N VAL A 53 -9.20 -1.83 1.89
CA VAL A 53 -8.33 -0.74 2.39
C VAL A 53 -8.04 0.31 1.34
N ARG A 54 -8.52 0.12 0.11
CA ARG A 54 -8.30 0.93 -1.09
C ARG A 54 -6.86 0.98 -1.58
N THR A 55 -5.89 1.06 -0.67
CA THR A 55 -4.44 1.00 -0.94
C THR A 55 -3.68 0.84 0.37
N LEU A 56 -2.63 0.02 0.37
CA LEU A 56 -1.59 -0.01 1.40
C LEU A 56 -0.39 0.89 1.05
N LEU A 57 -0.45 1.62 -0.05
CA LEU A 57 0.53 2.65 -0.42
C LEU A 57 0.20 3.98 0.27
N ASP A 58 1.23 4.67 0.78
CA ASP A 58 1.09 6.02 1.34
C ASP A 58 0.88 7.11 0.26
N LEU A 59 1.44 6.91 -0.94
CA LEU A 59 1.22 7.74 -2.13
C LEU A 59 0.99 6.87 -3.38
N ALA A 60 0.11 7.34 -4.26
CA ALA A 60 -0.10 6.71 -5.55
C ALA A 60 1.14 6.93 -6.44
N GLY A 61 1.80 5.84 -6.86
CA GLY A 61 2.82 5.86 -7.90
C GLY A 61 4.29 5.79 -7.47
N THR A 62 4.61 5.65 -6.18
CA THR A 62 6.02 5.44 -5.74
C THR A 62 6.24 4.01 -5.26
N PRO A 63 7.20 3.27 -5.84
CA PRO A 63 7.40 1.85 -5.54
C PRO A 63 8.14 1.54 -4.23
N ASP A 64 8.92 2.48 -3.67
CA ASP A 64 10.02 2.13 -2.73
C ASP A 64 9.94 2.80 -1.33
N ARG A 65 8.81 3.38 -0.93
CA ARG A 65 8.73 4.12 0.35
C ARG A 65 8.31 3.20 1.50
N PRO A 66 8.86 3.34 2.74
CA PRO A 66 8.38 2.57 3.89
C PRO A 66 6.88 2.78 4.09
N HIS A 67 6.12 1.75 3.75
CA HIS A 67 4.67 1.71 3.77
C HIS A 67 4.21 1.73 5.23
N ARG A 68 3.90 2.89 5.79
CA ARG A 68 3.35 2.97 7.16
C ARG A 68 1.83 3.06 7.18
N ARG A 69 1.21 2.97 6.00
CA ARG A 69 -0.20 2.63 5.87
C ARG A 69 -0.56 1.31 6.53
N THR A 70 0.28 0.28 6.41
CA THR A 70 0.11 -1.01 7.09
C THR A 70 0.13 -0.84 8.61
N ALA A 71 1.04 -0.02 9.15
CA ALA A 71 1.07 0.31 10.58
C ALA A 71 -0.23 0.98 11.05
N LEU A 72 -0.76 1.95 10.29
CA LEU A 72 -2.02 2.62 10.60
C LEU A 72 -3.22 1.66 10.55
N VAL A 73 -3.27 0.77 9.54
CA VAL A 73 -4.29 -0.28 9.46
C VAL A 73 -4.15 -1.26 10.64
N ALA A 74 -2.92 -1.62 11.02
CA ALA A 74 -2.66 -2.52 12.14
C ALA A 74 -3.13 -1.93 13.49
N LEU A 75 -2.91 -0.64 13.73
CA LEU A 75 -3.43 0.07 14.90
C LEU A 75 -4.96 0.03 14.96
N GLU A 76 -5.64 0.16 13.82
CA GLU A 76 -7.10 0.05 13.74
C GLU A 76 -7.60 -1.37 13.98
N LEU A 77 -6.93 -2.38 13.42
CA LEU A 77 -7.24 -3.79 13.69
C LEU A 77 -7.06 -4.12 15.18
N ALA A 78 -5.98 -3.61 15.79
CA ALA A 78 -5.71 -3.73 17.22
C ALA A 78 -6.85 -3.12 18.06
N ARG A 79 -7.29 -1.90 17.72
CA ARG A 79 -8.40 -1.21 18.39
C ARG A 79 -9.71 -2.00 18.40
N TYR A 80 -10.00 -2.74 17.33
CA TYR A 80 -11.17 -3.61 17.24
C TYR A 80 -10.94 -5.06 17.67
N ASN A 81 -9.73 -5.35 18.16
CA ASN A 81 -9.25 -6.67 18.59
C ASN A 81 -9.38 -7.74 17.50
N ILE A 82 -9.17 -7.42 16.22
CA ILE A 82 -9.34 -8.37 15.11
C ILE A 82 -8.20 -9.40 15.10
N ASP A 83 -8.50 -10.69 15.11
CA ASP A 83 -7.48 -11.74 15.05
C ASP A 83 -6.93 -11.92 13.63
N ILE A 84 -7.84 -12.00 12.65
CA ILE A 84 -7.53 -12.19 11.22
C ILE A 84 -8.43 -11.29 10.38
N ALA A 85 -7.86 -10.49 9.49
CA ALA A 85 -8.59 -9.67 8.54
C ALA A 85 -8.23 -10.04 7.10
N ALA A 86 -9.22 -10.29 6.26
CA ALA A 86 -9.05 -10.31 4.81
C ALA A 86 -9.03 -8.87 4.28
N LEU A 87 -8.00 -8.55 3.50
CA LEU A 87 -7.80 -7.24 2.89
C LEU A 87 -8.01 -7.30 1.38
N SER A 88 -8.72 -6.30 0.86
CA SER A 88 -8.91 -6.09 -0.59
C SER A 88 -8.34 -4.72 -1.01
N GLU A 89 -7.95 -4.61 -2.28
CA GLU A 89 -7.26 -3.45 -2.85
C GLU A 89 -5.97 -3.08 -2.10
N THR A 90 -5.13 -4.08 -1.83
CA THR A 90 -3.81 -3.83 -1.21
C THR A 90 -2.92 -2.97 -2.11
N ARG A 91 -3.03 -3.13 -3.44
CA ARG A 91 -2.26 -2.39 -4.47
C ARG A 91 -0.75 -2.49 -4.29
N LEU A 92 -0.28 -3.64 -3.82
CA LEU A 92 1.13 -3.99 -3.74
C LEU A 92 1.51 -4.85 -4.96
N HIS A 93 2.82 -4.95 -5.24
CA HIS A 93 3.34 -5.88 -6.25
C HIS A 93 3.70 -7.22 -5.63
N GLY A 94 3.76 -8.24 -6.49
CA GLY A 94 4.31 -9.54 -6.14
C GLY A 94 3.55 -10.24 -5.02
N GLU A 95 4.22 -11.16 -4.36
CA GLU A 95 3.71 -11.88 -3.19
C GLU A 95 4.76 -11.83 -2.11
N ASP A 96 4.41 -11.26 -0.96
CA ASP A 96 5.34 -11.06 0.15
C ASP A 96 4.57 -10.81 1.46
N SER A 97 5.32 -10.63 2.55
CA SER A 97 4.83 -10.41 3.90
C SER A 97 5.57 -9.30 4.63
N LEU A 98 4.88 -8.60 5.53
CA LEU A 98 5.43 -7.49 6.33
C LEU A 98 4.94 -7.59 7.77
N SER A 99 5.86 -7.46 8.73
CA SER A 99 5.53 -7.50 10.16
C SER A 99 5.57 -6.11 10.80
N GLU A 100 4.40 -5.63 11.23
CA GLU A 100 4.20 -4.40 11.97
C GLU A 100 4.31 -4.67 13.46
N VAL A 101 5.55 -4.70 13.95
CA VAL A 101 5.87 -5.05 15.36
C VAL A 101 5.17 -4.13 16.35
N GLY A 102 5.03 -2.84 16.05
CA GLY A 102 4.43 -1.85 16.95
C GLY A 102 2.98 -2.17 17.32
N ALA A 103 2.17 -2.59 16.34
CA ALA A 103 0.76 -2.97 16.58
C ALA A 103 0.58 -4.49 16.76
N GLY A 104 1.62 -5.30 16.49
CA GLY A 104 1.60 -6.75 16.62
C GLY A 104 0.82 -7.47 15.53
N TYR A 105 0.90 -7.00 14.28
CA TYR A 105 0.29 -7.64 13.12
C TYR A 105 1.30 -7.99 12.04
N THR A 106 1.00 -9.03 11.28
CA THR A 106 1.75 -9.42 10.09
C THR A 106 0.79 -9.47 8.91
N PHE A 107 1.18 -8.80 7.84
CA PHE A 107 0.45 -8.70 6.59
C PHE A 107 1.05 -9.68 5.59
N PHE A 108 0.18 -10.35 4.83
CA PHE A 108 0.52 -11.17 3.67
C PHE A 108 -0.28 -10.64 2.49
N TRP A 109 0.30 -10.54 1.31
CA TRP A 109 -0.43 -10.08 0.14
C TRP A 109 -0.06 -10.85 -1.13
N LYS A 110 -1.02 -10.91 -2.06
CA LYS A 110 -0.83 -11.26 -3.46
C LYS A 110 -1.28 -10.09 -4.31
N GLY A 111 -0.34 -9.47 -4.97
CA GLY A 111 -0.50 -8.35 -5.87
C GLY A 111 -0.34 -8.75 -7.33
N VAL A 112 -0.32 -7.72 -8.18
CA VAL A 112 0.00 -7.89 -9.61
C VAL A 112 1.53 -8.01 -9.81
N PRO A 113 2.00 -8.67 -10.89
CA PRO A 113 3.43 -8.77 -11.20
C PRO A 113 4.12 -7.40 -11.27
N GLU A 114 5.42 -7.38 -11.02
CA GLU A 114 6.23 -6.17 -11.18
C GLU A 114 6.14 -5.64 -12.63
N GLY A 115 6.24 -4.32 -12.78
CA GLY A 115 6.13 -3.65 -14.09
C GLY A 115 4.69 -3.46 -14.60
N THR A 116 3.67 -3.97 -13.90
CA THR A 116 2.25 -3.74 -14.25
C THR A 116 1.62 -2.63 -13.40
N CYS A 117 0.41 -2.19 -13.74
CA CYS A 117 -0.28 -1.17 -12.96
C CYS A 117 -0.93 -1.80 -11.70
N ARG A 118 -0.67 -1.21 -10.52
CA ARG A 118 -1.15 -1.67 -9.19
C ARG A 118 -2.65 -1.44 -8.98
N ASN A 119 -3.49 -2.08 -9.79
CA ASN A 119 -4.94 -1.87 -9.78
C ASN A 119 -5.70 -2.82 -8.85
N HIS A 120 -5.08 -3.91 -8.41
CA HIS A 120 -5.71 -5.00 -7.66
C HIS A 120 -4.85 -5.36 -6.43
N GLY A 121 -5.13 -6.51 -5.82
CA GLY A 121 -4.36 -7.03 -4.71
C GLY A 121 -5.26 -7.46 -3.55
N VAL A 122 -4.95 -8.63 -3.02
CA VAL A 122 -5.62 -9.21 -1.84
C VAL A 122 -4.59 -9.57 -0.80
N GLY A 123 -5.03 -9.76 0.44
CA GLY A 123 -4.15 -10.17 1.51
C GLY A 123 -4.85 -10.60 2.77
N PHE A 124 -4.05 -10.97 3.76
CA PHE A 124 -4.46 -11.17 5.15
C PHE A 124 -3.62 -10.28 6.07
N ALA A 125 -4.26 -9.69 7.08
CA ALA A 125 -3.58 -9.14 8.24
C ALA A 125 -3.92 -9.99 9.46
N VAL A 126 -2.89 -10.47 10.15
CA VAL A 126 -3.00 -11.46 11.23
C VAL A 126 -2.28 -10.95 12.46
N LYS A 127 -2.85 -11.11 13.65
CA LYS A 127 -2.08 -10.86 14.88
C LYS A 127 -0.84 -11.74 14.91
N SER A 128 0.34 -11.15 15.04
CA SER A 128 1.62 -11.86 14.96
C SER A 128 1.76 -12.98 16.01
N LYS A 129 1.10 -12.84 17.17
CA LYS A 129 1.04 -13.89 18.18
C LYS A 129 0.37 -15.19 17.68
N LEU A 130 -0.59 -15.09 16.76
CA LEU A 130 -1.28 -16.25 16.20
C LEU A 130 -0.41 -17.03 15.22
N LEU A 131 0.50 -16.35 14.52
CA LEU A 131 1.43 -16.99 13.59
C LEU A 131 2.40 -17.95 14.28
N GLN A 132 2.65 -17.76 15.58
CA GLN A 132 3.45 -18.71 16.36
C GLN A 132 2.78 -20.10 16.43
N HIS A 133 1.47 -20.16 16.22
CA HIS A 133 0.66 -21.36 16.32
C HIS A 133 0.23 -21.92 14.95
N ILE A 134 0.45 -21.19 13.86
CA ILE A 134 0.03 -21.58 12.51
C ILE A 134 1.29 -21.87 11.68
N PRO A 135 1.55 -23.13 11.29
CA PRO A 135 2.79 -23.50 10.60
C PRO A 135 2.81 -23.04 9.13
N GLU A 136 1.65 -23.03 8.48
CA GLU A 136 1.52 -22.70 7.06
C GLU A 136 1.26 -21.21 6.87
N SER A 137 1.85 -20.62 5.83
CA SER A 137 1.56 -19.24 5.42
C SER A 137 0.41 -19.20 4.40
N PRO A 138 -0.28 -18.06 4.25
CA PRO A 138 -1.27 -17.88 3.19
C PRO A 138 -0.67 -18.11 1.80
N ILE A 139 -1.49 -18.62 0.87
CA ILE A 139 -1.11 -18.93 -0.50
C ILE A 139 -1.86 -18.00 -1.45
N GLY A 140 -1.12 -17.18 -2.21
CA GLY A 140 -1.69 -16.36 -3.27
C GLY A 140 -2.05 -17.18 -4.50
N ILE A 141 -3.32 -17.17 -4.90
CA ILE A 141 -3.78 -17.83 -6.14
C ILE A 141 -3.62 -16.87 -7.32
N ASN A 142 -4.12 -15.65 -7.15
CA ASN A 142 -3.95 -14.53 -8.09
C ASN A 142 -4.15 -13.20 -7.35
N GLU A 143 -4.09 -12.07 -8.06
CA GLU A 143 -4.23 -10.72 -7.48
C GLU A 143 -5.63 -10.42 -6.89
N ARG A 144 -6.57 -11.38 -7.00
CA ARG A 144 -7.95 -11.30 -6.52
C ARG A 144 -8.32 -12.40 -5.52
N LEU A 145 -7.50 -13.44 -5.35
CA LEU A 145 -7.81 -14.61 -4.53
C LEU A 145 -6.56 -15.05 -3.76
N MET A 146 -6.70 -15.18 -2.45
CA MET A 146 -5.70 -15.76 -1.56
C MET A 146 -6.41 -16.72 -0.60
N THR A 147 -5.80 -17.87 -0.33
CA THR A 147 -6.37 -18.89 0.56
C THR A 147 -5.40 -19.23 1.68
N TRP A 148 -5.91 -19.62 2.84
CA TRP A 148 -5.09 -20.00 3.98
C TRP A 148 -5.79 -21.04 4.84
N ARG A 149 -5.15 -22.19 5.04
CA ARG A 149 -5.65 -23.26 5.90
C ARG A 149 -4.98 -23.17 7.26
N ILE A 150 -5.77 -23.05 8.31
CA ILE A 150 -5.28 -22.87 9.69
C ILE A 150 -5.76 -24.01 10.60
N PRO A 151 -4.92 -24.50 11.52
CA PRO A 151 -5.33 -25.49 12.50
C PRO A 151 -6.24 -24.87 13.57
N LEU A 152 -7.32 -25.58 13.87
CA LEU A 152 -8.23 -25.31 14.98
C LEU A 152 -8.03 -26.36 16.08
N ALA A 153 -8.53 -26.07 17.28
CA ALA A 153 -8.55 -27.04 18.37
C ALA A 153 -9.25 -28.35 17.98
N LYS A 154 -8.83 -29.45 18.62
CA LYS A 154 -9.34 -30.82 18.40
C LYS A 154 -9.08 -31.36 16.98
N GLU A 155 -7.90 -31.10 16.43
CA GLU A 155 -7.45 -31.63 15.13
C GLU A 155 -8.38 -31.25 13.95
N ARG A 156 -9.01 -30.08 14.05
CA ARG A 156 -9.85 -29.53 12.98
C ARG A 156 -9.10 -28.46 12.23
N PHE A 157 -9.58 -28.08 11.05
CA PHE A 157 -9.01 -26.98 10.29
C PHE A 157 -10.08 -25.98 9.86
N ALA A 158 -9.66 -24.75 9.62
CA ALA A 158 -10.43 -23.74 8.92
C ALA A 158 -9.69 -23.29 7.66
N THR A 159 -10.39 -23.25 6.54
CA THR A 159 -9.91 -22.65 5.30
C THR A 159 -10.49 -21.25 5.17
N LEU A 160 -9.61 -20.25 5.21
CA LEU A 160 -9.93 -18.84 5.00
C LEU A 160 -9.68 -18.49 3.54
N ILE A 161 -10.56 -17.70 2.95
CA ILE A 161 -10.41 -17.16 1.60
C ILE A 161 -10.55 -15.65 1.66
N SER A 162 -9.57 -14.94 1.13
CA SER A 162 -9.60 -13.49 0.88
C SER A 162 -9.87 -13.28 -0.60
N ALA A 163 -10.96 -12.58 -0.93
CA ALA A 163 -11.44 -12.44 -2.29
C ALA A 163 -11.73 -10.97 -2.66
N TYR A 164 -11.33 -10.58 -3.87
CA TYR A 164 -11.67 -9.28 -4.47
C TYR A 164 -12.29 -9.50 -5.85
N ALA A 165 -13.62 -9.54 -5.91
CA ALA A 165 -14.33 -9.88 -7.14
C ALA A 165 -14.24 -8.74 -8.18
N PRO A 166 -14.34 -9.05 -9.48
CA PRO A 166 -14.41 -8.04 -10.53
C PRO A 166 -15.63 -7.11 -10.37
N THR A 167 -15.48 -5.86 -10.81
CA THR A 167 -16.56 -4.86 -10.78
C THR A 167 -17.70 -5.24 -11.73
N LEU A 168 -18.83 -4.54 -11.60
CA LEU A 168 -20.00 -4.79 -12.46
C LEU A 168 -19.70 -4.58 -13.95
N ASP A 169 -18.81 -3.65 -14.29
CA ASP A 169 -18.46 -3.31 -15.66
C ASP A 169 -17.30 -4.15 -16.23
N ALA A 170 -16.74 -5.06 -15.42
CA ALA A 170 -15.71 -5.96 -15.89
C ALA A 170 -16.24 -6.89 -17.00
N LYS A 171 -15.37 -7.20 -17.96
CA LYS A 171 -15.67 -8.12 -19.07
C LYS A 171 -16.12 -9.49 -18.54
N HIS A 172 -16.97 -10.15 -19.31
CA HIS A 172 -17.57 -11.43 -18.91
C HIS A 172 -16.53 -12.52 -18.63
N ASN A 173 -15.51 -12.65 -19.48
CA ASN A 173 -14.41 -13.60 -19.30
C ASN A 173 -13.69 -13.42 -17.96
N ILE A 174 -13.37 -12.17 -17.56
CA ILE A 174 -12.72 -11.89 -16.27
C ILE A 174 -13.59 -12.35 -15.09
N LYS A 175 -14.91 -12.23 -15.21
CA LYS A 175 -15.85 -12.72 -14.19
C LYS A 175 -15.89 -14.24 -14.15
N GLU A 176 -15.97 -14.89 -15.30
CA GLU A 176 -15.97 -16.36 -15.38
C GLU A 176 -14.68 -16.96 -14.83
N ASP A 177 -13.52 -16.41 -15.20
CA ASP A 177 -12.21 -16.86 -14.71
C ASP A 177 -12.11 -16.73 -13.18
N PHE A 178 -12.61 -15.61 -12.63
CA PHE A 178 -12.66 -15.40 -11.19
C PHE A 178 -13.57 -16.43 -10.48
N TYR A 179 -14.80 -16.64 -10.96
CA TYR A 179 -15.73 -17.57 -10.32
C TYR A 179 -15.28 -19.03 -10.48
N ARG A 180 -14.66 -19.40 -11.60
CA ARG A 180 -14.04 -20.73 -11.80
C ARG A 180 -12.91 -20.97 -10.80
N ALA A 181 -12.03 -19.98 -10.62
CA ALA A 181 -10.94 -20.08 -9.65
C ALA A 181 -11.48 -20.15 -8.21
N LEU A 182 -12.50 -19.34 -7.89
CA LEU A 182 -13.13 -19.36 -6.57
C LEU A 182 -13.82 -20.70 -6.28
N ASP A 183 -14.52 -21.27 -7.25
CA ASP A 183 -15.16 -22.58 -7.17
C ASP A 183 -14.14 -23.69 -6.86
N ALA A 184 -13.02 -23.74 -7.58
CA ALA A 184 -11.94 -24.68 -7.32
C ALA A 184 -11.37 -24.58 -5.89
N ILE A 185 -11.24 -23.35 -5.35
CA ILE A 185 -10.76 -23.14 -3.97
C ILE A 185 -11.79 -23.62 -2.94
N ILE A 186 -13.09 -23.44 -3.19
CA ILE A 186 -14.17 -23.84 -2.28
C ILE A 186 -14.31 -25.37 -2.20
N GLN A 187 -14.05 -26.07 -3.31
CA GLN A 187 -14.13 -27.53 -3.41
C GLN A 187 -12.90 -28.25 -2.82
N LYS A 188 -11.72 -27.63 -2.86
CA LYS A 188 -10.46 -28.23 -2.37
C LYS A 188 -10.47 -28.68 -0.90
N PRO A 189 -10.96 -27.90 0.09
CA PRO A 189 -10.89 -28.30 1.48
C PRO A 189 -11.91 -29.40 1.83
N PRO A 190 -11.55 -30.36 2.70
CA PRO A 190 -12.46 -31.41 3.16
C PRO A 190 -13.76 -30.86 3.71
N ALA A 191 -14.85 -31.63 3.58
CA ALA A 191 -16.13 -31.23 4.13
C ALA A 191 -16.05 -30.94 5.63
N THR A 192 -15.22 -31.67 6.40
CA THR A 192 -15.03 -31.49 7.86
C THR A 192 -14.44 -30.13 8.26
N ASP A 193 -13.67 -29.51 7.36
CA ASP A 193 -13.05 -28.21 7.56
C ASP A 193 -14.10 -27.10 7.56
N ARG A 194 -13.90 -26.12 8.43
CA ARG A 194 -14.68 -24.88 8.40
C ARG A 194 -14.24 -24.08 7.18
N LEU A 195 -15.18 -23.50 6.44
CA LEU A 195 -14.86 -22.62 5.31
C LEU A 195 -15.36 -21.22 5.60
N ILE A 196 -14.48 -20.23 5.44
CA ILE A 196 -14.79 -18.82 5.69
C ILE A 196 -14.27 -18.00 4.51
N LEU A 197 -15.20 -17.50 3.69
CA LEU A 197 -14.92 -16.60 2.57
C LEU A 197 -15.16 -15.16 3.02
N MET A 198 -14.17 -14.29 2.81
CA MET A 198 -14.18 -12.89 3.20
C MET A 198 -13.70 -12.01 2.04
N GLY A 199 -14.20 -10.79 1.96
CA GLY A 199 -13.68 -9.78 1.05
C GLY A 199 -14.76 -8.95 0.36
N ASP A 200 -14.31 -8.08 -0.54
CA ASP A 200 -15.19 -7.28 -1.39
C ASP A 200 -15.57 -8.07 -2.65
N LEU A 201 -16.85 -8.48 -2.71
CA LEU A 201 -17.38 -9.30 -3.79
C LEU A 201 -18.10 -8.48 -4.86
N ASN A 202 -18.10 -7.14 -4.79
CA ASN A 202 -18.70 -6.26 -5.80
C ASN A 202 -20.14 -6.65 -6.21
N ALA A 203 -20.90 -7.22 -5.29
CA ALA A 203 -22.16 -7.89 -5.56
C ALA A 203 -23.22 -7.47 -4.55
N ARG A 204 -24.42 -7.12 -5.01
CA ARG A 204 -25.57 -6.73 -4.18
C ARG A 204 -26.60 -7.85 -4.22
N VAL A 205 -26.92 -8.45 -3.07
CA VAL A 205 -27.94 -9.53 -2.97
C VAL A 205 -29.38 -8.99 -3.04
N GLY A 206 -29.55 -7.69 -2.79
CA GLY A 206 -30.86 -7.05 -2.73
C GLY A 206 -31.71 -7.46 -1.53
N THR A 207 -32.89 -6.84 -1.38
CA THR A 207 -33.87 -7.15 -0.33
C THR A 207 -34.64 -8.44 -0.61
N GLU A 208 -34.55 -8.98 -1.83
CA GLU A 208 -35.13 -10.27 -2.19
C GLU A 208 -34.46 -11.42 -1.43
N HIS A 209 -33.23 -11.23 -0.95
CA HIS A 209 -32.52 -12.15 -0.07
C HIS A 209 -32.71 -11.75 1.40
N LEU A 210 -32.76 -12.76 2.29
CA LEU A 210 -32.96 -12.62 3.76
C LEU A 210 -32.25 -11.38 4.32
N HIS A 211 -32.96 -10.44 4.92
CA HIS A 211 -32.42 -9.18 5.49
C HIS A 211 -31.38 -8.43 4.62
N GLY A 212 -31.39 -8.62 3.31
CA GLY A 212 -30.47 -7.97 2.39
C GLY A 212 -30.77 -6.48 2.22
N VAL A 213 -29.98 -5.80 1.39
CA VAL A 213 -30.05 -4.34 1.25
C VAL A 213 -30.02 -3.93 -0.21
N GLY A 214 -30.94 -3.04 -0.59
CA GLY A 214 -31.01 -2.43 -1.92
C GLY A 214 -31.59 -3.37 -2.98
N LYS A 215 -31.27 -3.08 -4.25
CA LYS A 215 -31.67 -3.90 -5.41
C LYS A 215 -30.55 -4.87 -5.79
N MET A 216 -30.90 -6.11 -6.09
CA MET A 216 -29.95 -7.11 -6.58
C MET A 216 -29.30 -6.68 -7.90
N ASN A 217 -28.01 -6.99 -8.08
CA ASN A 217 -27.31 -6.83 -9.38
C ASN A 217 -26.90 -8.20 -9.96
N HIS A 218 -26.41 -8.21 -11.21
CA HIS A 218 -25.97 -9.43 -11.88
C HIS A 218 -24.90 -10.20 -11.10
N ASN A 219 -23.92 -9.51 -10.50
CA ASN A 219 -22.92 -10.14 -9.64
C ASN A 219 -23.56 -10.75 -8.36
N GLY A 220 -24.63 -10.12 -7.86
CA GLY A 220 -25.45 -10.62 -6.75
C GLY A 220 -26.10 -11.96 -7.05
N LEU A 221 -26.70 -12.10 -8.24
CA LEU A 221 -27.30 -13.35 -8.69
C LEU A 221 -26.24 -14.47 -8.82
N ARG A 222 -25.09 -14.18 -9.42
CA ARG A 222 -23.97 -15.13 -9.55
C ARG A 222 -23.49 -15.63 -8.20
N ARG A 223 -23.31 -14.72 -7.24
CA ARG A 223 -22.94 -15.09 -5.86
C ARG A 223 -24.02 -15.94 -5.20
N LEU A 224 -25.29 -15.57 -5.31
CA LEU A 224 -26.36 -16.36 -4.69
C LEU A 224 -26.44 -17.77 -5.29
N SER A 225 -26.18 -17.90 -6.58
CA SER A 225 -26.07 -19.19 -7.27
C SER A 225 -24.91 -20.02 -6.69
N LEU A 226 -23.71 -19.43 -6.58
CA LEU A 226 -22.55 -20.09 -5.95
C LEU A 226 -22.83 -20.49 -4.49
N CYS A 227 -23.50 -19.63 -3.71
CA CYS A 227 -23.86 -19.95 -2.33
C CYS A 227 -24.87 -21.10 -2.26
N ALA A 228 -25.83 -21.17 -3.17
CA ALA A 228 -26.80 -22.26 -3.22
C ALA A 228 -26.11 -23.59 -3.59
N GLU A 229 -25.22 -23.57 -4.58
CA GLU A 229 -24.45 -24.72 -5.04
C GLU A 229 -23.56 -25.31 -3.94
N HIS A 230 -22.80 -24.46 -3.24
CA HIS A 230 -21.84 -24.89 -2.22
C HIS A 230 -22.39 -24.92 -0.79
N GLN A 231 -23.71 -24.77 -0.63
CA GLN A 231 -24.38 -24.69 0.68
C GLN A 231 -23.72 -23.65 1.60
N LEU A 232 -23.51 -22.44 1.09
CA LEU A 232 -22.92 -21.32 1.81
C LEU A 232 -23.99 -20.34 2.28
N VAL A 233 -23.73 -19.70 3.41
CA VAL A 233 -24.62 -18.70 4.02
C VAL A 233 -23.85 -17.39 4.19
N ILE A 234 -24.47 -16.32 3.70
CA ILE A 234 -23.98 -14.95 3.88
C ILE A 234 -24.27 -14.52 5.32
N THR A 235 -23.25 -14.26 6.12
CA THR A 235 -23.46 -13.99 7.56
C THR A 235 -23.96 -12.57 7.83
N ASN A 236 -23.65 -11.61 6.95
CA ASN A 236 -24.14 -10.22 7.00
C ASN A 236 -25.67 -10.13 6.99
N THR A 237 -26.35 -11.15 6.47
CA THR A 237 -27.81 -11.19 6.25
C THR A 237 -28.55 -12.08 7.23
N ILE A 238 -27.85 -12.87 8.06
CA ILE A 238 -28.49 -13.75 9.05
C ILE A 238 -29.19 -12.92 10.14
N PHE A 239 -28.55 -11.86 10.62
CA PHE A 239 -29.04 -11.07 11.75
C PHE A 239 -29.90 -9.89 11.31
N GLN A 240 -31.08 -9.74 11.91
CA GLN A 240 -31.93 -8.58 11.67
C GLN A 240 -31.31 -7.34 12.34
N MET A 241 -30.62 -6.52 11.55
CA MET A 241 -29.95 -5.30 12.00
C MET A 241 -30.33 -4.09 11.13
N LYS A 242 -30.20 -2.89 11.72
CA LYS A 242 -30.32 -1.61 10.99
C LYS A 242 -29.38 -1.61 9.79
N SER A 243 -29.82 -1.11 8.63
CA SER A 243 -29.02 -1.10 7.38
C SER A 243 -27.64 -0.47 7.55
N ARG A 244 -27.50 0.57 8.39
CA ARG A 244 -26.23 1.21 8.72
C ARG A 244 -25.15 0.28 9.33
N LEU A 245 -25.55 -0.87 9.88
CA LEU A 245 -24.65 -1.88 10.46
C LEU A 245 -24.36 -3.03 9.48
N LYS A 246 -24.93 -2.98 8.27
CA LYS A 246 -24.76 -3.98 7.21
C LYS A 246 -24.04 -3.40 6.00
N THR A 247 -24.33 -2.17 5.62
CA THR A 247 -23.76 -1.53 4.43
C THR A 247 -22.31 -1.09 4.63
N THR A 248 -21.48 -1.31 3.62
CA THR A 248 -20.03 -1.17 3.71
C THR A 248 -19.48 -0.05 2.83
N TRP A 249 -20.14 0.29 1.72
CA TRP A 249 -19.66 1.30 0.79
C TRP A 249 -20.72 2.35 0.48
N GLN A 250 -20.31 3.61 0.31
CA GLN A 250 -21.20 4.71 -0.08
C GLN A 250 -20.89 5.18 -1.50
N HIS A 251 -21.91 5.19 -2.36
CA HIS A 251 -21.76 5.65 -3.73
C HIS A 251 -21.40 7.15 -3.79
N PRO A 252 -20.32 7.57 -4.49
CA PRO A 252 -19.82 8.95 -4.46
C PRO A 252 -20.83 10.01 -4.89
N ARG A 253 -21.63 9.72 -5.94
CA ARG A 253 -22.64 10.64 -6.47
C ARG A 253 -23.96 10.59 -5.70
N SER A 254 -24.65 9.45 -5.74
CA SER A 254 -25.98 9.28 -5.12
C SER A 254 -25.98 9.23 -3.60
N LYS A 255 -24.82 9.08 -2.94
CA LYS A 255 -24.69 8.96 -1.48
C LYS A 255 -25.45 7.78 -0.85
N HIS A 256 -25.94 6.85 -1.67
CA HIS A 256 -26.57 5.62 -1.20
C HIS A 256 -25.54 4.62 -0.71
N TRP A 257 -25.90 3.92 0.37
CA TRP A 257 -25.08 2.90 0.99
C TRP A 257 -25.41 1.51 0.42
N HIS A 258 -24.38 0.73 0.12
CA HIS A 258 -24.47 -0.62 -0.42
C HIS A 258 -23.69 -1.61 0.44
N LEU A 259 -24.15 -2.85 0.46
CA LEU A 259 -23.44 -3.99 1.04
C LEU A 259 -22.64 -4.65 -0.08
N LEU A 260 -21.31 -4.53 -0.04
CA LEU A 260 -20.37 -5.09 -1.04
C LEU A 260 -19.33 -6.02 -0.42
N ASP A 261 -19.01 -5.83 0.85
CA ASP A 261 -18.05 -6.65 1.60
C ASP A 261 -18.79 -7.70 2.43
N TYR A 262 -18.33 -8.95 2.32
CA TYR A 262 -19.05 -10.11 2.85
C TYR A 262 -18.18 -10.98 3.74
N VAL A 263 -18.82 -11.62 4.71
CA VAL A 263 -18.32 -12.81 5.37
C VAL A 263 -19.32 -13.93 5.07
N ILE A 264 -18.82 -15.06 4.57
CA ILE A 264 -19.62 -16.19 4.09
C ILE A 264 -19.05 -17.46 4.71
N VAL A 265 -19.93 -18.32 5.24
CA VAL A 265 -19.56 -19.58 5.89
C VAL A 265 -20.39 -20.74 5.33
N ARG A 266 -20.00 -22.00 5.58
CA ARG A 266 -20.88 -23.14 5.24
C ARG A 266 -22.16 -23.09 6.07
N GLN A 267 -23.26 -23.53 5.48
CA GLN A 267 -24.57 -23.56 6.11
C GLN A 267 -24.58 -24.37 7.42
N LYS A 268 -23.85 -25.48 7.45
CA LYS A 268 -23.69 -26.30 8.66
C LYS A 268 -22.90 -25.61 9.80
N ASP A 269 -22.06 -24.63 9.46
CA ASP A 269 -21.22 -23.88 10.38
C ASP A 269 -21.91 -22.59 10.87
N ARG A 270 -23.12 -22.29 10.38
CA ARG A 270 -23.87 -21.07 10.72
C ARG A 270 -24.02 -20.83 12.22
N LYS A 271 -24.09 -21.91 13.02
CA LYS A 271 -24.30 -21.88 14.47
C LYS A 271 -23.12 -21.28 15.25
N ASP A 272 -21.94 -21.25 14.63
CA ASP A 272 -20.71 -20.71 15.20
C ASP A 272 -20.61 -19.20 14.98
N VAL A 273 -21.43 -18.62 14.11
CA VAL A 273 -21.48 -17.17 13.89
C VAL A 273 -22.26 -16.52 15.02
N LEU A 274 -21.59 -15.70 15.84
CA LEU A 274 -22.23 -14.95 16.92
C LEU A 274 -22.83 -13.63 16.43
N THR A 275 -22.08 -12.91 15.59
CA THR A 275 -22.52 -11.65 15.00
C THR A 275 -21.66 -11.31 13.79
N THR A 276 -22.26 -10.69 12.79
CA THR A 276 -21.52 -10.07 11.68
C THR A 276 -22.05 -8.66 11.50
N ARG A 277 -21.21 -7.64 11.73
CA ARG A 277 -21.63 -6.24 11.63
C ARG A 277 -20.51 -5.33 11.16
N VAL A 278 -20.89 -4.22 10.57
CA VAL A 278 -19.98 -3.17 10.13
C VAL A 278 -19.50 -2.32 11.31
N MET A 279 -18.19 -2.07 11.35
CA MET A 279 -17.54 -1.20 12.34
C MET A 279 -17.41 0.22 11.77
N ARG A 280 -18.47 1.02 11.91
CA ARG A 280 -18.53 2.39 11.35
C ARG A 280 -17.46 3.34 11.87
N GLY A 281 -16.93 3.07 13.07
CA GLY A 281 -15.86 3.86 13.66
C GLY A 281 -14.47 3.56 13.13
N ALA A 282 -14.29 2.44 12.41
CA ALA A 282 -13.02 2.03 11.82
C ALA A 282 -12.66 2.96 10.67
N GLU A 283 -11.45 3.51 10.69
CA GLU A 283 -11.03 4.54 9.73
C GLU A 283 -9.57 4.34 9.34
N CYS A 284 -9.35 4.12 8.04
CA CYS A 284 -8.01 4.10 7.46
C CYS A 284 -7.98 4.85 6.12
N TRP A 285 -8.65 6.00 6.02
CA TRP A 285 -8.81 6.78 4.78
C TRP A 285 -9.25 5.95 3.56
N THR A 286 -10.15 5.00 3.77
CA THR A 286 -10.84 4.21 2.74
C THR A 286 -12.30 4.67 2.62
N ASP A 287 -12.94 4.37 1.50
CA ASP A 287 -14.38 4.53 1.26
C ASP A 287 -15.21 3.30 1.64
N HIS A 288 -14.56 2.23 2.11
CA HIS A 288 -15.21 1.04 2.63
C HIS A 288 -15.13 0.95 4.16
N LEU A 289 -16.21 0.50 4.78
CA LEU A 289 -16.27 0.23 6.21
C LEU A 289 -15.92 -1.24 6.49
N MET A 290 -15.10 -1.48 7.51
CA MET A 290 -14.70 -2.82 7.92
C MET A 290 -15.92 -3.64 8.41
N VAL A 291 -16.08 -4.85 7.90
CA VAL A 291 -17.03 -5.85 8.40
C VAL A 291 -16.31 -6.71 9.43
N ARG A 292 -16.85 -6.84 10.64
CA ARG A 292 -16.35 -7.80 11.64
C ARG A 292 -17.35 -8.93 11.82
N SER A 293 -16.86 -10.16 11.81
CA SER A 293 -17.61 -11.34 12.23
C SER A 293 -16.98 -11.96 13.47
N LYS A 294 -17.78 -12.31 14.47
CA LYS A 294 -17.33 -13.08 15.65
C LYS A 294 -17.70 -14.54 15.45
N LEU A 295 -16.71 -15.43 15.46
CA LEU A 295 -16.90 -16.86 15.26
C LEU A 295 -16.51 -17.65 16.51
N LEU A 296 -17.31 -18.65 16.88
CA LEU A 296 -17.00 -19.66 17.89
C LEU A 296 -16.03 -20.72 17.32
N ILE A 297 -14.83 -20.27 17.01
CA ILE A 297 -13.71 -21.14 16.63
C ILE A 297 -12.56 -20.88 17.61
N SER A 298 -11.76 -21.90 17.86
CA SER A 298 -10.57 -21.80 18.71
C SER A 298 -9.37 -22.25 17.89
N ILE A 299 -8.43 -21.32 17.66
CA ILE A 299 -7.17 -21.62 16.99
C ILE A 299 -6.31 -22.37 18.01
N GLN A 300 -5.81 -23.56 17.63
CA GLN A 300 -5.11 -24.43 18.57
C GLN A 300 -3.85 -23.72 19.09
N PRO A 301 -3.69 -23.54 20.42
CA PRO A 301 -2.41 -23.12 20.97
C PRO A 301 -1.43 -24.28 20.79
N ARG A 302 -0.37 -24.07 20.01
CA ARG A 302 0.80 -24.95 20.08
C ARG A 302 1.53 -24.66 21.40
N GLY A 303 2.07 -25.70 22.03
CA GLY A 303 2.77 -25.63 23.33
C GLY A 303 3.85 -24.55 23.38
N PRO A 304 4.33 -24.18 24.59
CA PRO A 304 5.25 -23.08 24.77
C PRO A 304 6.49 -23.28 23.89
N ARG A 305 6.63 -22.45 22.87
CA ARG A 305 7.88 -22.34 22.14
C ARG A 305 8.86 -21.61 23.04
N THR A 306 10.11 -22.06 23.07
CA THR A 306 11.22 -21.38 23.74
C THR A 306 11.18 -19.90 23.36
N ALA A 307 11.14 -19.02 24.36
CA ALA A 307 11.16 -17.59 24.13
C ALA A 307 12.32 -17.26 23.16
N PRO A 308 12.12 -16.38 22.17
CA PRO A 308 13.19 -16.04 21.25
C PRO A 308 14.41 -15.60 22.05
N ASN A 309 15.59 -16.11 21.69
CA ASN A 309 16.85 -15.75 22.37
C ASN A 309 16.97 -14.23 22.42
N LYS A 310 17.02 -13.69 23.63
CA LYS A 310 17.19 -12.25 23.87
C LYS A 310 18.61 -11.88 23.41
N ILE A 311 18.72 -11.21 22.27
CA ILE A 311 20.03 -10.77 21.76
C ILE A 311 20.55 -9.65 22.68
N LEU A 312 21.76 -9.79 23.18
CA LEU A 312 22.39 -8.82 24.09
C LEU A 312 22.85 -7.56 23.35
N ASN A 313 22.73 -6.39 23.98
CA ASN A 313 23.19 -5.14 23.39
C ASN A 313 24.73 -5.00 23.45
N ARG A 314 25.42 -5.54 22.43
CA ARG A 314 26.89 -5.49 22.36
C ARG A 314 27.45 -4.07 22.30
N THR A 315 26.70 -3.08 21.81
CA THR A 315 27.16 -1.68 21.75
C THR A 315 27.24 -1.00 23.11
N ALA A 316 26.55 -1.53 24.12
CA ALA A 316 26.65 -1.03 25.49
C ALA A 316 28.07 -1.20 26.07
N LEU A 317 28.87 -2.14 25.53
CA LEU A 317 30.28 -2.33 25.89
C LEU A 317 31.19 -1.18 25.46
N ASN A 318 30.72 -0.23 24.65
CA ASN A 318 31.49 0.96 24.32
C ASN A 318 31.59 1.92 25.53
N SER A 319 30.68 1.79 26.51
CA SER A 319 30.74 2.56 27.75
C SER A 319 31.67 1.90 28.78
N PRO A 320 32.65 2.61 29.34
CA PRO A 320 33.51 2.10 30.40
C PRO A 320 32.73 1.64 31.63
N THR A 321 31.73 2.42 32.05
CA THR A 321 30.88 2.12 33.22
C THR A 321 30.09 0.82 33.06
N THR A 322 29.62 0.54 31.84
CA THR A 322 28.88 -0.70 31.54
C THR A 322 29.79 -1.92 31.54
N LYS A 323 31.06 -1.77 31.10
CA LYS A 323 32.06 -2.83 31.18
C LYS A 323 32.37 -3.20 32.64
N ASP A 324 32.54 -2.20 33.50
CA ASP A 324 32.86 -2.44 34.91
C ASP A 324 31.66 -3.03 35.66
N ASN A 325 30.44 -2.58 35.35
CA ASN A 325 29.23 -3.20 35.88
C ASN A 325 29.07 -4.68 35.44
N LEU A 326 29.38 -4.99 34.18
CA LEU A 326 29.37 -6.37 33.69
C LEU A 326 30.40 -7.25 34.40
N ARG A 327 31.62 -6.75 34.62
CA ARG A 327 32.67 -7.47 35.36
C ARG A 327 32.23 -7.81 36.78
N ARG A 328 31.64 -6.82 37.48
CA ARG A 328 31.11 -7.00 38.83
C ARG A 328 30.01 -8.06 38.87
N LEU A 329 29.01 -7.96 38.00
CA LEU A 329 27.88 -8.91 37.94
C LEU A 329 28.31 -10.32 37.53
N LEU A 330 29.31 -10.45 36.66
CA LEU A 330 29.90 -11.75 36.33
C LEU A 330 30.60 -12.36 37.55
N ALA A 331 31.42 -11.58 38.27
CA ALA A 331 32.10 -12.06 39.47
C ALA A 331 31.09 -12.53 40.55
N GLU A 332 30.05 -11.74 40.81
CA GLU A 332 29.00 -12.06 41.79
C GLU A 332 28.19 -13.30 41.42
N ASN A 333 27.87 -13.48 40.13
CA ASN A 333 27.05 -14.60 39.69
C ASN A 333 27.84 -15.89 39.49
N LEU A 334 29.13 -15.80 39.12
CA LEU A 334 30.01 -16.96 38.99
C LEU A 334 30.45 -17.50 40.34
N TYR A 335 30.61 -16.64 41.37
CA TYR A 335 30.93 -17.07 42.74
C TYR A 335 29.85 -17.98 43.36
N LYS A 336 28.61 -17.92 42.86
CA LYS A 336 27.49 -18.74 43.35
C LYS A 336 27.48 -20.16 42.79
N ILE A 337 28.40 -20.50 41.88
CA ILE A 337 28.48 -21.81 41.23
C ILE A 337 29.58 -22.63 41.91
N PRO A 338 29.29 -23.80 42.48
CA PRO A 338 30.30 -24.67 43.08
C PRO A 338 31.33 -25.14 42.02
N GLU A 339 32.62 -25.04 42.33
CA GLU A 339 33.74 -25.40 41.43
C GLU A 339 33.70 -26.87 40.95
N GLU A 340 33.09 -27.76 41.73
CA GLU A 340 33.02 -29.20 41.44
C GLU A 340 31.79 -29.61 40.60
N SER A 341 30.89 -28.66 40.27
CA SER A 341 29.67 -28.98 39.52
C SER A 341 29.91 -28.87 38.00
N ALA A 342 29.79 -29.98 37.28
CA ALA A 342 29.77 -30.01 35.81
C ALA A 342 28.44 -29.51 35.22
N ASP A 343 27.81 -28.52 35.86
CA ASP A 343 26.49 -27.98 35.48
C ASP A 343 26.66 -26.82 34.48
N TRP A 344 26.91 -27.21 33.23
CA TRP A 344 27.01 -26.26 32.12
C TRP A 344 25.74 -25.38 31.94
N PRO A 345 24.51 -25.89 32.13
CA PRO A 345 23.31 -25.06 32.20
C PRO A 345 23.38 -23.94 33.26
N ALA A 346 23.82 -24.24 34.47
CA ALA A 346 23.93 -23.24 35.55
C ALA A 346 24.95 -22.14 35.20
N LEU A 347 26.12 -22.53 34.66
CA LEU A 347 27.14 -21.57 34.21
C LEU A 347 26.62 -20.68 33.08
N ARG A 348 26.02 -21.29 32.05
CA ARG A 348 25.43 -20.55 30.94
C ARG A 348 24.38 -19.57 31.43
N GLN A 349 23.53 -19.98 32.38
CA GLN A 349 22.47 -19.15 32.93
C GLN A 349 23.03 -17.97 33.74
N ALA A 350 24.07 -18.19 34.55
CA ALA A 350 24.73 -17.15 35.34
C ALA A 350 25.44 -16.11 34.46
N ILE A 351 26.14 -16.56 33.41
CA ILE A 351 26.78 -15.66 32.43
C ILE A 351 25.72 -14.88 31.67
N HIS A 352 24.66 -15.55 31.21
CA HIS A 352 23.61 -14.92 30.43
C HIS A 352 22.77 -13.94 31.27
N SER A 353 22.49 -14.24 32.54
CA SER A 353 21.77 -13.32 33.45
C SER A 353 22.59 -12.07 33.75
N ALA A 354 23.88 -12.24 34.11
CA ALA A 354 24.80 -11.12 34.33
C ALA A 354 24.94 -10.25 33.08
N ALA A 355 25.10 -10.86 31.91
CA ALA A 355 25.19 -10.15 30.65
C ALA A 355 23.88 -9.44 30.30
N LEU A 356 22.72 -10.04 30.56
CA LEU A 356 21.41 -9.44 30.27
C LEU A 356 21.12 -8.25 31.19
N GLU A 357 21.53 -8.32 32.46
CA GLU A 357 21.39 -7.24 33.44
C GLU A 357 22.33 -6.06 33.12
N ALA A 358 23.59 -6.35 32.80
CA ALA A 358 24.59 -5.33 32.52
C ALA A 358 24.42 -4.67 31.15
N LEU A 359 24.19 -5.47 30.09
CA LEU A 359 24.10 -4.97 28.72
C LEU A 359 22.68 -4.59 28.33
N GLY A 360 21.67 -5.18 28.97
CA GLY A 360 20.30 -5.09 28.52
C GLY A 360 20.06 -5.84 27.20
N GLN A 361 18.81 -5.79 26.74
CA GLN A 361 18.41 -6.35 25.45
C GLN A 361 18.78 -5.41 24.31
N SER A 362 19.35 -5.96 23.25
CA SER A 362 19.51 -5.25 21.98
C SER A 362 18.12 -4.91 21.46
N ARG A 363 17.81 -3.61 21.38
CA ARG A 363 16.64 -3.15 20.64
C ARG A 363 16.93 -3.32 19.15
N LYS A 364 16.03 -3.99 18.42
CA LYS A 364 16.14 -4.05 16.95
C LYS A 364 16.27 -2.61 16.43
N ARG A 365 17.31 -2.34 15.62
CA ARG A 365 17.52 -1.07 14.90
C ARG A 365 16.52 -0.88 13.76
N HIS A 366 15.23 -1.00 14.06
CA HIS A 366 14.14 -0.77 13.12
C HIS A 366 13.26 0.39 13.58
N GLN A 367 13.82 1.36 14.32
CA GLN A 367 13.09 2.58 14.66
C GLN A 367 13.20 3.55 13.50
N ASP A 368 12.19 3.52 12.63
CA ASP A 368 12.04 4.53 11.59
C ASP A 368 11.27 5.76 12.12
N TRP A 369 10.96 6.69 11.22
CA TRP A 369 10.23 7.90 11.57
C TRP A 369 8.88 7.64 12.25
N PHE A 370 8.19 6.54 11.95
CA PHE A 370 6.89 6.24 12.52
C PHE A 370 7.05 5.78 13.97
N ASP A 371 8.02 4.90 14.22
CA ASP A 371 8.29 4.38 15.56
C ASP A 371 8.88 5.46 16.48
N CYS A 372 9.72 6.36 15.96
CA CYS A 372 10.26 7.51 16.70
C CYS A 372 9.16 8.50 17.14
N ASN A 373 8.09 8.64 16.36
CA ASN A 373 6.99 9.57 16.62
C ASN A 373 5.74 8.86 17.16
N SER A 374 5.85 7.62 17.64
CA SER A 374 4.69 6.77 17.96
C SER A 374 3.73 7.40 18.98
N ALA A 375 4.25 8.10 19.99
CA ALA A 375 3.43 8.74 21.02
C ALA A 375 2.59 9.89 20.45
N GLU A 376 3.18 10.75 19.63
CA GLU A 376 2.47 11.85 18.97
C GLU A 376 1.45 11.32 17.97
N ILE A 377 1.81 10.31 17.18
CA ILE A 377 0.90 9.65 16.22
C ILE A 377 -0.31 9.06 16.96
N GLN A 378 -0.10 8.34 18.07
CA GLN A 378 -1.19 7.79 18.86
C GLN A 378 -2.11 8.88 19.44
N SER A 379 -1.54 10.00 19.90
CA SER A 379 -2.33 11.16 20.36
C SER A 379 -3.21 11.72 19.25
N LEU A 380 -2.63 11.97 18.06
CA LEU A 380 -3.35 12.48 16.90
C LEU A 380 -4.47 11.53 16.44
N LEU A 381 -4.19 10.22 16.42
CA LEU A 381 -5.18 9.20 16.09
C LEU A 381 -6.31 9.15 17.14
N LYS A 382 -6.00 9.30 18.42
CA LYS A 382 -7.00 9.37 19.50
C LYS A 382 -7.94 10.56 19.30
N THR A 383 -7.41 11.77 19.09
CA THR A 383 -8.23 12.96 18.82
C THR A 383 -9.10 12.77 17.57
N LYS A 384 -8.54 12.21 16.49
CA LYS A 384 -9.28 11.88 15.27
C LYS A 384 -10.43 10.91 15.57
N HIS A 385 -10.18 9.86 16.37
CA HIS A 385 -11.18 8.88 16.72
C HIS A 385 -12.30 9.46 17.59
N GLU A 386 -11.98 10.28 18.58
CA GLU A 386 -12.96 10.96 19.42
C GLU A 386 -13.88 11.87 18.60
N ALA A 387 -13.31 12.69 17.72
CA ALA A 387 -14.08 13.53 16.80
C ALA A 387 -14.97 12.70 15.85
N HIS A 388 -14.47 11.56 15.36
CA HIS A 388 -15.27 10.66 14.53
C HIS A 388 -16.42 10.02 15.31
N GLN A 389 -16.18 9.57 16.54
CA GLN A 389 -17.25 9.01 17.39
C GLN A 389 -18.33 10.04 17.69
N ALA A 390 -17.95 11.28 18.01
CA ALA A 390 -18.90 12.37 18.20
C ALA A 390 -19.77 12.59 16.95
N LEU A 391 -19.16 12.61 15.76
CA LEU A 391 -19.89 12.72 14.49
C LEU A 391 -20.81 11.52 14.24
N LEU A 392 -20.41 10.31 14.61
CA LEU A 392 -21.24 9.11 14.45
C LEU A 392 -22.46 9.11 15.37
N SER A 393 -22.35 9.72 16.55
CA SER A 393 -23.46 9.92 17.48
C SER A 393 -24.46 10.96 16.95
N CYS A 394 -23.96 12.03 16.30
CA CYS A 394 -24.79 13.11 15.75
C CYS A 394 -24.42 13.44 14.28
N PRO A 395 -24.79 12.60 13.28
CA PRO A 395 -24.32 12.73 11.90
C PRO A 395 -24.77 14.01 11.17
N GLY A 396 -25.84 14.63 11.65
CA GLY A 396 -26.41 15.84 11.04
C GLY A 396 -25.70 17.14 11.42
N SER A 397 -24.78 17.12 12.40
CA SER A 397 -24.11 18.33 12.89
C SER A 397 -23.01 18.80 11.92
N PRO A 398 -23.13 19.99 11.31
CA PRO A 398 -22.07 20.56 10.48
C PRO A 398 -20.79 20.81 11.29
N THR A 399 -20.92 21.26 12.54
CA THR A 399 -19.79 21.54 13.43
C THR A 399 -18.95 20.29 13.67
N LEU A 400 -19.57 19.17 14.07
CA LEU A 400 -18.85 17.92 14.30
C LEU A 400 -18.19 17.37 13.03
N LYS A 401 -18.83 17.57 11.87
CA LYS A 401 -18.24 17.21 10.57
C LYS A 401 -16.99 18.04 10.28
N THR A 402 -17.03 19.34 10.55
CA THR A 402 -15.87 20.23 10.42
C THR A 402 -14.78 19.84 11.40
N THR A 403 -15.10 19.56 12.67
CA THR A 403 -14.14 19.11 13.68
C THR A 403 -13.45 17.82 13.27
N PHE A 404 -14.20 16.81 12.80
CA PHE A 404 -13.62 15.57 12.31
C PHE A 404 -12.74 15.79 11.07
N THR A 405 -13.17 16.63 10.14
CA THR A 405 -12.40 16.96 8.93
C THR A 405 -11.10 17.68 9.29
N ALA A 406 -11.14 18.59 10.27
CA ALA A 406 -9.98 19.30 10.79
C ALA A 406 -8.99 18.33 11.48
N ALA A 407 -9.48 17.47 12.38
CA ALA A 407 -8.66 16.47 13.05
C ALA A 407 -8.00 15.50 12.05
N ARG A 408 -8.78 14.99 11.07
CA ARG A 408 -8.27 14.13 9.99
C ARG A 408 -7.18 14.83 9.17
N THR A 409 -7.38 16.10 8.83
CA THR A 409 -6.40 16.89 8.06
C THR A 409 -5.15 17.18 8.88
N ALA A 410 -5.30 17.48 10.17
CA ALA A 410 -4.20 17.69 11.11
C ALA A 410 -3.35 16.42 11.25
N THR A 411 -3.96 15.24 11.45
CA THR A 411 -3.24 13.96 11.48
C THR A 411 -2.47 13.71 10.19
N GLN A 412 -3.10 13.90 9.02
CA GLN A 412 -2.41 13.70 7.73
C GLN A 412 -1.23 14.66 7.54
N ARG A 413 -1.38 15.93 7.96
CA ARG A 413 -0.31 16.93 7.86
C ARG A 413 0.84 16.60 8.81
N ALA A 414 0.55 16.24 10.05
CA ALA A 414 1.56 15.89 11.04
C ALA A 414 2.36 14.65 10.60
N LEU A 415 1.71 13.60 10.10
CA LEU A 415 2.41 12.42 9.57
C LEU A 415 3.38 12.77 8.43
N ARG A 416 2.95 13.65 7.50
CA ARG A 416 3.81 14.12 6.41
C ARG A 416 4.98 14.96 6.95
N ASN A 417 4.73 15.85 7.91
CA ASN A 417 5.78 16.67 8.51
C ASN A 417 6.82 15.81 9.25
N MET A 418 6.39 14.82 10.03
CA MET A 418 7.29 13.87 10.71
C MET A 418 8.20 13.15 9.73
N GLU A 419 7.64 12.72 8.59
CA GLU A 419 8.36 12.07 7.52
C GLU A 419 9.33 13.02 6.80
N ASP A 420 8.89 14.24 6.50
CA ASP A 420 9.72 15.27 5.86
C ASP A 420 10.90 15.68 6.77
N THR A 421 10.66 15.87 8.08
CA THR A 421 11.72 16.14 9.07
C THR A 421 12.70 14.98 9.15
N TRP A 422 12.21 13.73 9.16
CA TRP A 422 13.07 12.55 9.20
C TRP A 422 14.02 12.42 8.01
N VAL A 423 13.60 12.87 6.84
CA VAL A 423 14.43 12.82 5.62
C VAL A 423 15.27 14.08 5.47
N PHE A 424 14.64 15.25 5.43
CA PHE A 424 15.29 16.48 5.00
C PHE A 424 16.05 17.18 6.12
N GLU A 425 15.61 17.05 7.37
CA GLU A 425 16.23 17.74 8.53
C GLU A 425 17.23 16.83 9.28
N ASN A 426 17.28 15.53 8.95
CA ASN A 426 18.21 14.58 9.55
C ASN A 426 19.66 14.82 9.09
N ARG A 427 20.54 15.17 10.02
CA ARG A 427 21.96 15.46 9.75
C ARG A 427 22.80 14.21 9.44
N ASN A 428 22.33 13.02 9.81
CA ASN A 428 23.03 11.75 9.57
C ASN A 428 22.82 11.22 8.14
N LEU A 429 21.88 11.80 7.38
CA LEU A 429 21.63 11.43 5.99
C LEU A 429 22.52 12.24 5.05
N LYS A 430 23.18 11.54 4.12
CA LYS A 430 23.98 12.16 3.06
C LYS A 430 23.10 13.08 2.21
N VAL A 431 23.65 14.24 1.85
CA VAL A 431 22.98 15.22 0.97
C VAL A 431 22.55 14.57 -0.36
N SER A 432 23.39 13.73 -0.95
CA SER A 432 23.06 13.02 -2.20
C SER A 432 21.80 12.16 -2.07
N THR A 433 21.62 11.47 -0.93
CA THR A 433 20.41 10.70 -0.63
C THR A 433 19.18 11.61 -0.51
N LYS A 434 19.30 12.75 0.19
CA LYS A 434 18.19 13.71 0.31
C LYS A 434 17.77 14.29 -1.04
N VAL A 435 18.74 14.63 -1.90
CA VAL A 435 18.49 15.14 -3.26
C VAL A 435 17.86 14.07 -4.14
N ALA A 436 18.29 12.81 -4.03
CA ALA A 436 17.66 11.70 -4.74
C ALA A 436 16.19 11.53 -4.34
N VAL A 437 15.86 11.58 -3.04
CA VAL A 437 14.47 11.53 -2.54
C VAL A 437 13.67 12.72 -3.05
N TYR A 438 14.22 13.94 -2.97
CA TYR A 438 13.58 15.15 -3.49
C TYR A 438 13.25 15.03 -5.00
N ASN A 439 14.19 14.55 -5.81
CA ASN A 439 14.00 14.35 -7.25
C ASN A 439 12.93 13.28 -7.53
N ALA A 440 12.96 12.17 -6.78
CA ALA A 440 12.06 11.04 -6.98
C ALA A 440 10.61 11.34 -6.55
N VAL A 441 10.42 12.14 -5.48
CA VAL A 441 9.10 12.35 -4.87
C VAL A 441 8.57 13.76 -5.14
N CYS A 442 9.30 14.79 -4.71
CA CYS A 442 8.83 16.17 -4.77
C CYS A 442 8.81 16.68 -6.22
N LEU A 443 9.92 16.49 -6.94
CA LEU A 443 10.06 17.02 -8.30
C LEU A 443 9.20 16.26 -9.31
N SER A 444 9.06 14.94 -9.17
CA SER A 444 8.20 14.12 -10.02
C SER A 444 6.72 14.52 -9.89
N THR A 445 6.28 14.80 -8.66
CA THR A 445 4.93 15.29 -8.35
C THR A 445 4.72 16.72 -8.85
N LEU A 446 5.67 17.61 -8.57
CA LEU A 446 5.61 19.01 -9.01
C LEU A 446 5.52 19.11 -10.54
N LEU A 447 6.27 18.27 -11.27
CA LEU A 447 6.32 18.25 -12.73
C LEU A 447 5.43 17.14 -13.34
N TYR A 448 4.38 16.72 -12.63
CA TYR A 448 3.41 15.78 -13.15
C TYR A 448 2.59 16.44 -14.28
N GLY A 449 2.60 15.84 -15.48
CA GLY A 449 1.91 16.37 -16.65
C GLY A 449 2.62 17.56 -17.33
N ALA A 450 3.84 17.91 -16.91
CA ALA A 450 4.57 19.07 -17.41
C ALA A 450 4.86 19.03 -18.92
N GLU A 451 4.85 17.84 -19.52
CA GLU A 451 4.95 17.61 -20.97
C GLU A 451 3.81 18.22 -21.80
N SER A 452 2.70 18.59 -21.16
CA SER A 452 1.54 19.20 -21.82
C SER A 452 1.44 20.72 -21.58
N TRP A 453 2.31 21.29 -20.74
CA TRP A 453 2.20 22.67 -20.30
C TRP A 453 2.69 23.66 -21.36
N THR A 454 1.91 24.71 -21.59
CA THR A 454 2.32 25.88 -22.39
C THR A 454 2.89 26.96 -21.49
N SER A 455 4.10 26.74 -21.00
CA SER A 455 4.69 27.59 -19.96
C SER A 455 5.26 28.91 -20.50
N TYR A 456 5.02 29.98 -19.75
CA TYR A 456 5.62 31.29 -19.96
C TYR A 456 6.89 31.44 -19.11
N ARG A 457 7.73 32.44 -19.42
CA ARG A 457 8.97 32.70 -18.67
C ARG A 457 8.69 32.88 -17.17
N GLN A 458 7.63 33.61 -16.82
CA GLN A 458 7.23 33.80 -15.42
C GLN A 458 6.94 32.48 -14.70
N HIS A 459 6.28 31.52 -15.35
CA HIS A 459 6.00 30.21 -14.76
C HIS A 459 7.29 29.45 -14.47
N ILE A 460 8.24 29.47 -15.41
CA ILE A 460 9.54 28.83 -15.26
C ILE A 460 10.32 29.50 -14.12
N THR A 461 10.35 30.83 -14.05
CA THR A 461 11.01 31.56 -12.96
C THR A 461 10.43 31.22 -11.60
N ASN A 462 9.10 31.13 -11.48
CA ASN A 462 8.43 30.77 -10.23
C ASN A 462 8.77 29.33 -9.79
N LEU A 463 8.78 28.38 -10.74
CA LEU A 463 9.17 27.00 -10.49
C LEU A 463 10.63 26.89 -10.09
N GLU A 464 11.52 27.59 -10.79
CA GLU A 464 12.96 27.63 -10.50
C GLU A 464 13.22 28.20 -9.09
N ALA A 465 12.55 29.30 -8.74
CA ALA A 465 12.65 29.87 -7.40
C ALA A 465 12.16 28.89 -6.31
N CYS A 466 11.08 28.14 -6.58
CA CYS A 466 10.62 27.10 -5.67
C CYS A 466 11.64 25.96 -5.52
N HIS A 467 12.18 25.49 -6.64
CA HIS A 467 13.19 24.43 -6.68
C HIS A 467 14.45 24.81 -5.90
N ILE A 468 14.96 26.01 -6.11
CA ILE A 468 16.11 26.57 -5.40
C ILE A 468 15.85 26.65 -3.90
N ARG A 469 14.68 27.16 -3.47
CA ARG A 469 14.33 27.19 -2.04
C ARG A 469 14.31 25.80 -1.40
N CYS A 470 13.82 24.79 -2.12
CA CYS A 470 13.86 23.42 -1.64
C CYS A 470 15.29 22.90 -1.51
N LEU A 471 16.15 23.13 -2.50
CA LEU A 471 17.56 22.71 -2.46
C LEU A 471 18.32 23.40 -1.31
N GLN A 472 18.11 24.71 -1.11
CA GLN A 472 18.70 25.45 0.00
C GLN A 472 18.28 24.85 1.35
N LYS A 473 16.99 24.52 1.53
CA LYS A 473 16.51 23.84 2.74
C LYS A 473 17.18 22.47 2.94
N ILE A 474 17.31 21.66 1.89
CA ILE A 474 17.96 20.33 1.94
C ILE A 474 19.42 20.43 2.37
N LEU A 475 20.12 21.44 1.85
CA LEU A 475 21.52 21.73 2.17
C LEU A 475 21.69 22.47 3.51
N SER A 476 20.59 22.84 4.17
CA SER A 476 20.59 23.68 5.38
C SER A 476 21.33 25.00 5.18
N LEU A 477 21.22 25.58 3.98
CA LEU A 477 21.81 26.87 3.64
C LEU A 477 20.87 27.99 4.04
N SER A 478 21.42 28.95 4.76
CA SER A 478 20.83 30.22 5.12
C SER A 478 21.21 31.30 4.10
N TRP A 479 20.56 32.45 4.19
CA TRP A 479 20.96 33.63 3.41
C TRP A 479 22.33 34.16 3.83
N GLU A 480 22.77 33.88 5.06
CA GLU A 480 24.06 34.33 5.62
C GLU A 480 25.25 33.60 4.99
N ASP A 481 25.05 32.39 4.44
CA ASP A 481 26.09 31.59 3.80
C ASP A 481 26.57 32.18 2.47
N ARG A 482 25.85 33.16 1.90
CA ARG A 482 26.19 33.89 0.65
C ARG A 482 26.52 32.99 -0.56
N ILE A 483 25.99 31.76 -0.59
CA ILE A 483 26.23 30.82 -1.70
C ILE A 483 25.38 31.23 -2.92
N PRO A 484 25.99 31.46 -4.09
CA PRO A 484 25.26 31.84 -5.28
C PRO A 484 24.46 30.66 -5.86
N HIS A 485 23.31 30.97 -6.48
CA HIS A 485 22.41 29.96 -7.05
C HIS A 485 23.05 29.03 -8.09
N THR A 486 24.14 29.46 -8.73
CA THR A 486 24.89 28.65 -9.69
C THR A 486 25.50 27.42 -9.05
N ASP A 487 25.90 27.51 -7.79
CA ASP A 487 26.68 26.48 -7.10
C ASP A 487 25.76 25.38 -6.54
N LEU A 488 24.45 25.68 -6.42
CA LEU A 488 23.41 24.68 -6.14
C LEU A 488 23.25 23.65 -7.28
N SER A 489 23.73 23.96 -8.49
CA SER A 489 23.72 23.03 -9.63
C SER A 489 24.65 21.83 -9.41
N ASN A 490 25.65 21.96 -8.52
CA ASN A 490 26.59 20.89 -8.17
C ASN A 490 25.95 19.78 -7.31
N THR A 491 24.69 19.95 -6.88
CA THR A 491 23.92 18.91 -6.17
C THR A 491 23.50 17.73 -7.06
N GLY A 492 23.72 17.82 -8.38
CA GLY A 492 23.29 16.81 -9.34
C GLY A 492 21.81 16.86 -9.70
N SER A 493 21.06 17.87 -9.22
CA SER A 493 19.68 18.14 -9.67
C SER A 493 19.67 19.04 -10.90
N ILE A 494 18.77 18.74 -11.84
CA ILE A 494 18.60 19.54 -13.07
C ILE A 494 17.71 20.75 -12.80
N CYS A 495 18.00 21.90 -13.43
CA CYS A 495 17.13 23.07 -13.33
C CYS A 495 15.73 22.79 -13.90
N MET A 496 14.73 23.56 -13.48
CA MET A 496 13.32 23.31 -13.81
C MET A 496 13.05 23.45 -15.29
N GLU A 497 13.68 24.43 -15.93
CA GLU A 497 13.57 24.61 -17.37
C GLU A 497 14.07 23.36 -18.13
N ALA A 498 15.21 22.79 -17.73
CA ALA A 498 15.75 21.59 -18.32
C ALA A 498 14.89 20.35 -18.06
N ALA A 499 14.37 20.21 -16.84
CA ALA A 499 13.48 19.12 -16.47
C ALA A 499 12.19 19.13 -17.31
N MET A 500 11.58 20.30 -17.47
CA MET A 500 10.38 20.49 -18.28
C MET A 500 10.66 20.27 -19.77
N ALA A 501 11.74 20.84 -20.29
CA ALA A 501 12.19 20.64 -21.67
C ALA A 501 12.38 19.15 -21.99
N LYS A 502 13.07 18.42 -21.11
CA LYS A 502 13.30 16.98 -21.25
C LYS A 502 11.98 16.20 -21.28
N LYS A 503 11.03 16.49 -20.38
CA LYS A 503 9.71 15.85 -20.36
C LYS A 503 8.94 16.12 -21.66
N HIS A 504 8.91 17.38 -22.09
CA HIS A 504 8.24 17.80 -23.32
C HIS A 504 8.82 17.10 -24.57
N LEU A 505 10.15 17.10 -24.74
CA LEU A 505 10.80 16.44 -25.89
C LEU A 505 10.62 14.92 -25.88
N ARG A 506 10.66 14.27 -24.70
CA ARG A 506 10.36 12.83 -24.58
C ARG A 506 8.93 12.53 -25.02
N TRP A 507 7.97 13.36 -24.64
CA TRP A 507 6.57 13.24 -25.04
C TRP A 507 6.36 13.46 -26.54
N ILE A 508 7.01 14.47 -27.13
CA ILE A 508 6.97 14.72 -28.58
C ILE A 508 7.49 13.51 -29.34
N GLY A 509 8.67 12.99 -28.99
CA GLY A 509 9.20 11.79 -29.64
C GLY A 509 8.29 10.58 -29.48
N HIS A 510 7.67 10.40 -28.30
CA HIS A 510 6.72 9.31 -28.10
C HIS A 510 5.48 9.45 -28.98
N THR A 511 4.96 10.68 -29.11
CA THR A 511 3.79 10.99 -29.94
C THR A 511 4.07 10.77 -31.42
N ILE A 512 5.26 11.18 -31.92
CA ILE A 512 5.68 10.94 -33.30
C ILE A 512 5.75 9.44 -33.62
N ARG A 513 6.26 8.63 -32.69
CA ARG A 513 6.35 7.17 -32.85
C ARG A 513 5.01 6.43 -32.69
N MET A 514 3.92 7.10 -32.29
CA MET A 514 2.60 6.46 -32.23
C MET A 514 2.07 6.18 -33.64
N PRO A 515 1.21 5.16 -33.85
CA PRO A 515 0.47 4.98 -35.11
C PRO A 515 -0.34 6.22 -35.50
N GLU A 516 -0.50 6.48 -36.81
CA GLU A 516 -1.17 7.67 -37.34
C GLU A 516 -2.64 7.81 -36.96
N HIS A 517 -3.33 6.71 -36.71
CA HIS A 517 -4.73 6.72 -36.26
C HIS A 517 -4.91 7.20 -34.81
N ARG A 518 -3.83 7.34 -34.04
CA ARG A 518 -3.89 7.75 -32.64
C ARG A 518 -4.11 9.26 -32.56
N LEU A 519 -5.16 9.67 -31.84
CA LEU A 519 -5.53 11.07 -31.63
C LEU A 519 -4.35 11.98 -31.21
N PRO A 520 -3.44 11.61 -30.28
CA PRO A 520 -2.32 12.49 -29.92
C PRO A 520 -1.40 12.84 -31.09
N ARG A 521 -1.14 11.88 -32.00
CA ARG A 521 -0.33 12.11 -33.20
C ARG A 521 -1.09 13.00 -34.17
N GLN A 522 -2.36 12.69 -34.44
CA GLN A 522 -3.21 13.51 -35.32
C GLN A 522 -3.29 14.97 -34.83
N VAL A 523 -3.52 15.18 -33.52
CA VAL A 523 -3.58 16.53 -32.92
C VAL A 523 -2.26 17.26 -33.05
N LEU A 524 -1.12 16.58 -32.84
CA LEU A 524 0.21 17.17 -32.98
C LEU A 524 0.43 17.73 -34.39
N TYR A 525 0.00 17.02 -35.44
CA TYR A 525 0.16 17.45 -36.83
C TYR A 525 -1.00 18.33 -37.35
N SER A 526 -2.18 18.26 -36.75
CA SER A 526 -3.39 18.98 -37.19
C SER A 526 -3.24 20.51 -37.19
N GLN A 527 -3.89 21.18 -38.14
CA GLN A 527 -4.04 22.63 -38.15
C GLN A 527 -5.53 22.95 -38.34
N LEU A 528 -6.05 23.89 -37.54
CA LEU A 528 -7.43 24.35 -37.69
C LEU A 528 -7.56 25.13 -39.00
N MET A 529 -8.45 24.67 -39.87
CA MET A 529 -8.80 25.37 -41.12
C MET A 529 -9.87 26.43 -40.84
N GLY A 530 -9.68 27.66 -41.34
CA GLY A 530 -10.69 28.72 -41.33
C GLY A 530 -10.87 29.52 -40.03
N ALA A 531 -10.16 29.20 -38.94
CA ALA A 531 -10.25 29.95 -37.69
C ALA A 531 -9.40 31.24 -37.71
N LYS A 532 -10.05 32.42 -37.72
CA LYS A 532 -9.39 33.71 -37.49
C LYS A 532 -9.13 33.90 -35.99
N ARG A 533 -7.95 34.38 -35.62
CA ARG A 533 -7.61 34.67 -34.21
C ARG A 533 -8.27 35.98 -33.77
N SER A 534 -8.73 36.03 -32.52
CA SER A 534 -9.15 37.29 -31.89
C SER A 534 -7.99 38.30 -31.91
N ALA A 535 -8.27 39.54 -32.30
CA ALA A 535 -7.31 40.64 -32.21
C ALA A 535 -6.95 40.92 -30.74
N GLY A 536 -5.66 41.13 -30.43
CA GLY A 536 -5.15 41.37 -29.07
C GLY A 536 -3.98 40.46 -28.66
N GLY A 537 -3.66 40.43 -27.36
CA GLY A 537 -2.58 39.62 -26.78
C GLY A 537 -2.81 38.10 -26.93
N GLN A 538 -2.28 37.52 -28.00
CA GLN A 538 -2.51 36.10 -28.32
C GLN A 538 -1.81 35.18 -27.31
N LYS A 539 -2.56 34.25 -26.72
CA LYS A 539 -2.01 33.21 -25.83
C LYS A 539 -1.07 32.28 -26.61
N ARG A 540 0.06 31.93 -26.01
CA ARG A 540 1.06 30.98 -26.54
C ARG A 540 0.42 29.59 -26.73
N ARG A 541 0.55 29.00 -27.93
CA ARG A 541 0.08 27.63 -28.19
C ARG A 541 1.14 26.60 -27.80
N PHE A 542 0.69 25.37 -27.63
CA PHE A 542 1.56 24.20 -27.49
C PHE A 542 2.56 24.06 -28.66
N LYS A 543 2.09 24.27 -29.90
CA LYS A 543 2.96 24.26 -31.09
C LYS A 543 4.02 25.37 -31.05
N ASP A 544 3.67 26.56 -30.56
CA ASP A 544 4.59 27.69 -30.48
C ASP A 544 5.65 27.46 -29.38
N TYR A 545 5.25 26.87 -28.25
CA TYR A 545 6.18 26.40 -27.21
C TYR A 545 7.12 25.30 -27.73
N THR A 546 6.57 24.30 -28.43
CA THR A 546 7.35 23.20 -29.02
C THR A 546 8.36 23.71 -30.05
N ARG A 547 7.93 24.61 -30.96
CA ARG A 547 8.82 25.19 -31.99
C ARG A 547 9.96 25.98 -31.35
N ASP A 548 9.66 26.80 -30.36
CA ASP A 548 10.68 27.54 -29.59
C ASP A 548 11.66 26.59 -28.89
N LEU A 549 11.16 25.52 -28.26
CA LEU A 549 12.01 24.55 -27.59
C LEU A 549 12.90 23.79 -28.56
N LEU A 550 12.39 23.38 -29.72
CA LEU A 550 13.16 22.70 -30.77
C LEU A 550 14.25 23.62 -31.35
N LYS A 551 13.92 24.90 -31.58
CA LYS A 551 14.91 25.92 -31.96
C LYS A 551 16.01 26.06 -30.92
N ARG A 552 15.66 26.14 -29.63
CA ARG A 552 16.62 26.21 -28.51
C ARG A 552 17.41 24.92 -28.29
N ALA A 553 16.93 23.79 -28.81
CA ALA A 553 17.61 22.50 -28.73
C ALA A 553 18.42 22.18 -30.00
N ASN A 554 18.51 23.11 -30.96
CA ASN A 554 19.11 22.90 -32.28
C ASN A 554 18.52 21.76 -33.11
N ILE A 555 17.23 21.46 -32.97
CA ILE A 555 16.59 20.38 -33.71
C ILE A 555 15.83 20.99 -34.90
N PRO A 556 16.30 20.82 -36.16
CA PRO A 556 15.58 21.28 -37.32
C PRO A 556 14.23 20.57 -37.44
N LEU A 557 13.17 21.31 -37.74
CA LEU A 557 11.83 20.72 -37.90
C LEU A 557 11.78 19.65 -39.00
N THR A 558 12.61 19.80 -40.04
CA THR A 558 12.73 18.85 -41.16
C THR A 558 13.34 17.51 -40.76
N GLN A 559 14.17 17.48 -39.72
CA GLN A 559 14.85 16.27 -39.24
C GLN A 559 14.19 15.69 -37.98
N LEU A 560 13.20 16.38 -37.43
CA LEU A 560 12.54 16.03 -36.17
C LEU A 560 12.01 14.59 -36.16
N GLU A 561 11.33 14.17 -37.24
CA GLU A 561 10.75 12.83 -37.34
C GLU A 561 11.83 11.75 -37.39
N ASN A 562 12.83 11.94 -38.26
CA ASN A 562 13.95 11.03 -38.41
C ASN A 562 14.73 10.84 -37.09
N LEU A 563 15.00 11.95 -36.38
CA LEU A 563 15.66 11.91 -35.06
C LEU A 563 14.77 11.26 -34.00
N ALA A 564 13.45 11.51 -34.02
CA ALA A 564 12.53 10.92 -33.07
C ALA A 564 12.29 9.43 -33.32
N LEU A 565 12.42 8.93 -34.54
CA LEU A 565 12.29 7.50 -34.85
C LEU A 565 13.43 6.69 -34.22
N ASN A 566 14.65 7.24 -34.15
CA ASN A 566 15.74 6.62 -33.40
C ASN A 566 15.55 6.82 -31.90
N ARG A 567 14.93 5.82 -31.25
CA ARG A 567 14.61 5.85 -29.81
C ARG A 567 15.86 6.06 -28.94
N SER A 568 16.98 5.43 -29.27
CA SER A 568 18.21 5.51 -28.49
C SER A 568 18.81 6.91 -28.59
N ALA A 569 19.02 7.42 -29.80
CA ALA A 569 19.53 8.78 -30.02
C ALA A 569 18.63 9.86 -29.39
N TRP A 570 17.30 9.70 -29.50
CA TRP A 570 16.34 10.62 -28.90
C TRP A 570 16.37 10.65 -27.36
N GLN A 571 16.74 9.54 -26.72
CA GLN A 571 16.84 9.47 -25.26
C GLN A 571 18.11 10.12 -24.70
N PHE A 572 19.18 10.15 -25.50
CA PHE A 572 20.47 10.73 -25.11
C PHE A 572 20.58 12.25 -25.30
N LEU A 573 19.53 12.91 -25.81
CA LEU A 573 19.46 14.37 -25.87
C LEU A 573 19.58 14.97 -24.45
N LYS A 574 20.79 15.42 -24.08
CA LYS A 574 21.05 16.14 -22.83
C LYS A 574 20.68 17.61 -23.01
N TYR A 575 19.71 18.09 -22.23
CA TYR A 575 19.38 19.51 -22.12
C TYR A 575 20.05 20.03 -20.83
N THR A 576 21.19 20.72 -20.96
CA THR A 576 21.92 21.32 -19.83
C THR A 576 22.05 22.83 -20.02
N LYS A 577 21.88 23.59 -18.94
CA LYS A 577 22.19 25.02 -18.91
C LYS A 577 23.73 25.17 -18.78
N PRO A 578 24.40 26.06 -19.54
CA PRO A 578 25.84 26.25 -19.39
C PRO A 578 26.18 26.78 -17.98
N THR A 579 27.27 26.28 -17.40
CA THR A 579 27.83 26.80 -16.16
C THR A 579 28.69 28.04 -16.42
N LYS A 580 28.84 28.92 -15.42
CA LYS A 580 29.61 30.19 -15.55
C LYS A 580 31.07 29.98 -16.01
N THR A 581 31.60 28.77 -15.88
CA THR A 581 32.95 28.36 -16.32
C THR A 581 33.07 28.15 -17.82
N ASP A 582 31.95 28.00 -18.53
CA ASP A 582 31.93 27.63 -19.96
C ASP A 582 31.77 28.85 -20.88
N VAL A 583 31.78 30.05 -20.32
CA VAL A 583 31.72 31.32 -21.05
C VAL A 583 33.05 32.06 -20.82
N PRO A 584 33.93 32.19 -21.84
CA PRO A 584 35.12 33.02 -21.72
C PRO A 584 34.69 34.45 -21.33
N ARG A 585 35.34 35.03 -20.31
CA ARG A 585 35.10 36.43 -19.96
C ARG A 585 35.53 37.30 -21.14
N GLY A 586 34.53 37.84 -21.85
CA GLY A 586 34.73 38.66 -23.03
C GLY A 586 34.65 37.86 -24.33
N ALA A 587 33.44 37.48 -24.75
CA ALA A 587 33.19 37.08 -26.13
C ALA A 587 31.96 37.86 -26.63
N SER A 588 32.29 38.74 -27.57
CA SER A 588 31.47 39.74 -28.23
C SER A 588 30.44 39.11 -29.18
N ARG A 589 29.42 39.92 -29.50
CA ARG A 589 28.48 39.76 -30.63
C ARG A 589 29.21 39.34 -31.90
N ASP A 590 28.55 38.56 -32.75
CA ASP A 590 29.05 38.26 -34.10
C ASP A 590 29.03 39.53 -35.00
N THR A 591 29.60 39.41 -36.20
CA THR A 591 29.69 40.47 -37.22
C THR A 591 28.33 40.99 -37.73
N SER A 592 27.21 40.43 -37.25
CA SER A 592 25.84 40.85 -37.54
C SER A 592 25.09 41.42 -36.33
N GLY A 593 25.73 41.50 -35.16
CA GLY A 593 25.16 42.06 -33.95
C GLY A 593 24.15 41.15 -33.22
N GLN A 594 24.03 39.86 -33.60
CA GLN A 594 23.17 38.92 -32.89
C GLN A 594 23.92 38.22 -31.73
N LEU A 595 23.17 37.95 -30.65
CA LEU A 595 23.61 37.12 -29.53
C LEU A 595 23.76 35.66 -30.01
N VAL A 596 24.98 35.14 -29.99
CA VAL A 596 25.26 33.71 -30.24
C VAL A 596 24.49 32.85 -29.21
N PRO A 597 23.73 31.80 -29.62
CA PRO A 597 22.95 31.00 -28.67
C PRO A 597 23.86 30.19 -27.73
N PRO A 598 23.61 30.18 -26.40
CA PRO A 598 24.55 29.62 -25.41
C PRO A 598 24.27 28.14 -25.10
N TRP A 599 24.15 27.26 -26.09
CA TRP A 599 23.86 25.85 -25.84
C TRP A 599 24.50 24.92 -26.86
N HIS A 600 25.02 23.77 -26.39
CA HIS A 600 25.54 22.69 -27.22
C HIS A 600 24.77 21.40 -26.98
N LEU A 601 24.39 20.74 -28.08
CA LEU A 601 24.11 19.31 -28.11
C LEU A 601 25.45 18.58 -27.92
N VAL A 602 25.67 17.97 -26.76
CA VAL A 602 26.70 16.93 -26.67
C VAL A 602 26.08 15.64 -27.18
N SER A 603 26.26 15.37 -28.47
CA SER A 603 26.13 14.03 -29.01
C SER A 603 27.33 13.22 -28.51
N LEU A 604 27.19 12.52 -27.39
CA LEU A 604 28.04 11.35 -27.16
C LEU A 604 27.49 10.26 -28.07
N ALA A 605 28.05 10.13 -29.26
CA ALA A 605 28.08 8.81 -29.88
C ALA A 605 28.72 7.87 -28.85
N PRO A 606 28.20 6.65 -28.63
CA PRO A 606 28.95 5.67 -27.85
C PRO A 606 30.30 5.49 -28.56
N SER A 607 31.39 5.83 -27.88
CA SER A 607 32.70 5.38 -28.30
C SER A 607 32.67 3.86 -28.30
N VAL A 608 33.28 3.27 -29.31
CA VAL A 608 33.22 1.83 -29.60
C VAL A 608 34.01 0.99 -28.58
N ASP A 609 34.38 1.53 -27.42
CA ASP A 609 35.26 0.89 -26.42
C ASP A 609 34.61 0.60 -25.06
N GLU A 610 33.32 0.86 -24.86
CA GLU A 610 32.60 0.43 -23.64
C GLU A 610 31.49 -0.59 -23.96
N CYS A 611 31.88 -1.71 -24.57
CA CYS A 611 31.05 -2.91 -24.67
C CYS A 611 31.86 -4.17 -24.37
N VAL A 612 32.57 -4.21 -23.23
CA VAL A 612 33.01 -5.45 -22.61
C VAL A 612 32.87 -5.32 -21.09
N ALA A 613 31.67 -5.62 -20.57
CA ALA A 613 31.47 -6.14 -19.20
C ALA A 613 29.96 -6.34 -18.92
N GLN A 614 29.32 -7.27 -19.63
CA GLN A 614 28.18 -7.98 -19.07
C GLN A 614 28.42 -9.46 -19.31
N GLY A 615 28.90 -10.13 -18.25
CA GLY A 615 29.09 -11.56 -18.20
C GLY A 615 27.77 -12.28 -18.42
N SER A 616 27.72 -13.06 -19.50
CA SER A 616 26.79 -14.14 -19.69
C SER A 616 27.25 -15.34 -18.87
N ASP A 617 26.65 -15.56 -17.70
CA ASP A 617 26.67 -16.87 -17.06
C ASP A 617 25.64 -17.76 -17.78
N SER A 618 26.13 -18.55 -18.73
CA SER A 618 25.44 -19.74 -19.23
C SER A 618 26.46 -20.86 -19.37
N THR A 619 26.47 -21.73 -18.37
CA THR A 619 27.21 -22.99 -18.33
C THR A 619 26.76 -23.88 -19.50
N PRO A 620 27.66 -24.47 -20.31
CA PRO A 620 27.28 -25.51 -21.25
C PRO A 620 27.49 -26.90 -20.65
N MET A 621 26.44 -27.72 -20.76
CA MET A 621 26.47 -29.16 -20.52
C MET A 621 27.40 -29.88 -21.51
N ARG A 622 28.12 -30.88 -20.98
CA ARG A 622 28.92 -31.88 -21.69
C ARG A 622 28.08 -32.70 -22.68
N SER A 623 28.57 -32.77 -23.92
CA SER A 623 28.57 -33.94 -24.82
C SER A 623 29.63 -33.63 -25.89
N GLY A 624 30.63 -34.42 -26.25
CA GLY A 624 30.81 -35.87 -26.18
C GLY A 624 30.73 -36.43 -27.60
N THR A 625 31.84 -36.36 -28.37
CA THR A 625 32.24 -37.15 -29.58
C THR A 625 33.34 -36.37 -30.33
N SER A 626 34.62 -36.76 -30.24
CA SER A 626 35.37 -37.74 -31.06
C SER A 626 35.71 -37.25 -32.49
N GLY A 627 37.01 -37.06 -32.76
CA GLY A 627 37.56 -37.08 -34.11
C GLY A 627 38.74 -36.12 -34.35
N ASN A 628 39.96 -36.65 -34.32
CA ASN A 628 41.04 -36.50 -35.33
C ASN A 628 41.35 -35.07 -35.86
N VAL A 629 42.59 -34.55 -35.92
CA VAL A 629 43.87 -35.19 -36.26
C VAL A 629 44.97 -34.09 -36.25
N VAL A 630 46.15 -34.48 -35.74
CA VAL A 630 47.53 -34.12 -36.17
C VAL A 630 48.03 -32.67 -36.01
N ASP A 631 48.86 -32.52 -34.98
CA ASP A 631 50.01 -31.63 -34.83
C ASP A 631 51.14 -32.03 -35.82
N PRO A 632 51.96 -31.09 -36.34
CA PRO A 632 53.30 -31.00 -35.75
C PRO A 632 53.94 -29.60 -35.77
N ARG A 633 54.25 -29.06 -34.59
CA ARG A 633 55.57 -28.60 -34.09
C ARG A 633 55.49 -27.40 -33.15
#